data_AF-A0A821QZB5-F1
#
_entry.id   AF-A0A821QZB5-F1
#
_cell.length_a   1.000
_cell.length_b   1.000
_cell.length_c   1.000
_cell.angle_alpha   90.00
_cell.angle_beta   90.00
_cell.angle_gamma   90.00
#
_symmetry.space_group_name_H-M   'P 1'
#
loop_
_entity.id
_entity.type
_entity.pdbx_description
1 polymer ?
#
loop_
_entity_poly.entity_id
_entity_poly.type
_entity_poly.pdbx_seq_one_letter_code
_entity_poly.pdbx_strand_id
1 'polypeptide(L)'
;MATSSSHNASQEVTVDAGDQRSVKLVYDTWTPRPHFVVVQYRPQQNASPEELEATYKLVGSFLAANPEYNKEVILSFHRGKWYQQNTGHWHAHLCVPMVPYMNAAKTQISPANNKEWNNAQTVEDGMRAWDKKKREQYKRYQLDCVNKKYARNSSAESYSLSNLDANSNEFKLAWMSSTPRIGVIASNPDNTTLASLYNFMSEVRVKATTELNKHDPTFNNFGCHLCLYVSGKTSDTKVTRRSGQVFTETGALTENTNLVGYIQMDESQYAQWLPTAIREQWLTQFAGSEHFVST
;
A
#
# COMPACT_ATOMS: atom_id res chain seq x y z
N MET A 1 14.46 39.71 -22.79
CA MET A 1 15.22 38.63 -22.14
C MET A 1 14.32 38.04 -21.07
N ALA A 2 13.74 36.86 -21.34
CA ALA A 2 12.85 36.19 -20.42
C ALA A 2 13.69 35.39 -19.41
N THR A 3 13.59 35.75 -18.14
CA THR A 3 14.20 35.02 -17.03
C THR A 3 13.41 33.73 -16.80
N SER A 4 14.07 32.60 -17.05
CA SER A 4 13.58 31.26 -16.72
C SER A 4 13.42 31.11 -15.22
N SER A 5 12.19 30.99 -14.74
CA SER A 5 11.91 30.55 -13.38
C SER A 5 12.23 29.05 -13.26
N SER A 6 13.27 28.73 -12.50
CA SER A 6 13.60 27.37 -12.08
C SER A 6 12.45 26.76 -11.28
N HIS A 7 11.74 25.77 -11.82
CA HIS A 7 10.80 24.95 -11.09
C HIS A 7 11.58 23.85 -10.34
N ASN A 8 11.88 24.09 -9.06
CA ASN A 8 12.43 23.09 -8.15
C ASN A 8 11.38 21.99 -7.88
N ALA A 9 11.68 20.75 -8.24
CA ALA A 9 10.79 19.61 -8.08
C ALA A 9 10.96 18.88 -6.74
N SER A 10 10.88 19.64 -5.67
CA SER A 10 10.58 19.17 -4.32
C SER A 10 9.42 20.02 -3.82
N GLN A 11 8.22 19.45 -3.72
CA GLN A 11 7.16 20.12 -2.97
C GLN A 11 7.40 19.83 -1.49
N GLU A 12 7.86 20.85 -0.78
CA GLU A 12 8.09 20.82 0.66
C GLU A 12 6.89 21.48 1.33
N VAL A 13 6.23 20.79 2.26
CA VAL A 13 5.26 21.41 3.16
C VAL A 13 5.92 21.53 4.52
N THR A 14 6.11 22.76 4.97
CA THR A 14 6.47 23.06 6.35
C THR A 14 5.18 22.99 7.15
N VAL A 15 5.09 22.05 8.09
CA VAL A 15 3.98 22.03 9.06
C VAL A 15 4.44 22.86 10.25
N ASP A 16 3.71 23.94 10.52
CA ASP A 16 4.06 24.91 11.54
C ASP A 16 3.79 24.32 12.94
N ALA A 17 4.81 23.67 13.49
CA ALA A 17 4.91 23.28 14.89
C ALA A 17 6.30 23.68 15.38
N GLY A 18 6.60 24.99 15.37
CA GLY A 18 7.86 25.53 15.88
C GLY A 18 9.07 25.06 15.07
N ASP A 19 9.21 25.59 13.85
CA ASP A 19 10.48 25.68 13.11
C ASP A 19 11.28 24.38 12.87
N GLN A 20 10.66 23.20 12.97
CA GLN A 20 11.25 21.93 12.54
C GLN A 20 10.39 21.22 11.50
N ARG A 21 10.86 21.20 10.25
CA ARG A 21 10.25 20.40 9.19
C ARG A 21 10.32 18.91 9.55
N SER A 22 9.18 18.23 9.63
CA SER A 22 9.12 16.82 10.03
C SER A 22 9.30 15.86 8.85
N VAL A 23 8.62 16.12 7.71
CA VAL A 23 8.61 15.24 6.53
C VAL A 23 8.60 16.02 5.21
N LYS A 24 9.03 15.38 4.11
CA LYS A 24 8.98 15.91 2.73
C LYS A 24 8.53 14.87 1.72
N LEU A 25 7.96 15.33 0.61
CA LEU A 25 7.52 14.51 -0.51
C LEU A 25 8.52 14.64 -1.67
N VAL A 26 9.05 13.53 -2.15
CA VAL A 26 10.05 13.50 -3.22
C VAL A 26 9.69 12.47 -4.30
N TYR A 27 10.20 12.65 -5.52
CA TYR A 27 10.11 11.62 -6.55
C TYR A 27 10.85 10.36 -6.12
N ASP A 28 10.30 9.18 -6.43
CA ASP A 28 11.09 7.96 -6.38
C ASP A 28 11.98 7.86 -7.62
N THR A 29 13.24 8.25 -7.47
CA THR A 29 14.27 8.12 -8.51
C THR A 29 14.84 6.70 -8.57
N TRP A 30 14.51 5.85 -7.59
CA TRP A 30 15.09 4.52 -7.45
C TRP A 30 14.30 3.45 -8.19
N THR A 31 12.97 3.53 -8.17
CA THR A 31 12.13 2.53 -8.85
C THR A 31 11.30 3.15 -9.97
N PRO A 32 11.12 2.45 -11.10
CA PRO A 32 10.29 2.88 -12.22
C PRO A 32 8.78 2.75 -11.93
N ARG A 33 8.35 3.16 -10.74
CA ARG A 33 6.97 3.03 -10.25
C ARG A 33 6.33 4.42 -10.12
N PRO A 34 5.03 4.60 -10.42
CA PRO A 34 4.36 5.89 -10.30
C PRO A 34 3.99 6.22 -8.86
N HIS A 35 4.99 6.58 -8.07
CA HIS A 35 4.79 7.00 -6.69
C HIS A 35 5.79 8.06 -6.23
N PHE A 36 5.36 8.85 -5.26
CA PHE A 36 6.26 9.72 -4.51
C PHE A 36 6.67 9.04 -3.20
N VAL A 37 7.84 9.36 -2.68
CA VAL A 37 8.29 8.91 -1.37
C VAL A 37 8.12 10.05 -0.36
N VAL A 38 7.44 9.76 0.74
CA VAL A 38 7.43 10.62 1.93
C VAL A 38 8.58 10.17 2.83
N VAL A 39 9.50 11.09 3.12
CA VAL A 39 10.66 10.83 3.98
C VAL A 39 10.74 11.84 5.11
N GLN A 40 11.29 11.41 6.25
CA GLN A 40 11.60 12.29 7.37
C GLN A 40 12.79 13.20 7.04
N TYR A 41 12.80 14.42 7.57
CA TYR A 41 14.00 15.26 7.53
C TYR A 41 15.09 14.73 8.47
N ARG A 42 14.70 14.16 9.61
CA ARG A 42 15.59 13.47 10.55
C ARG A 42 15.20 11.99 10.59
N PRO A 43 15.95 11.12 9.89
CA PRO A 43 15.57 9.71 9.79
C PRO A 43 15.48 9.03 11.15
N GLN A 44 14.31 8.47 11.45
CA GLN A 44 14.07 7.64 12.63
C GLN A 44 13.52 6.27 12.21
N GLN A 45 13.61 5.28 13.09
CA GLN A 45 13.09 3.94 12.82
C GLN A 45 11.56 3.90 12.73
N ASN A 46 10.88 4.75 13.49
CA ASN A 46 9.42 4.84 13.54
C ASN A 46 9.00 6.30 13.34
N ALA A 47 7.80 6.51 12.81
CA ALA A 47 7.18 7.83 12.81
C ALA A 47 6.43 8.08 14.12
N SER A 48 6.55 9.30 14.64
CA SER A 48 5.73 9.83 15.72
C SER A 48 4.29 10.15 15.23
N PRO A 49 3.30 10.26 16.13
CA PRO A 49 1.96 10.74 15.78
C PRO A 49 1.96 12.05 14.96
N GLU A 50 2.83 13.00 15.34
CA GLU A 50 2.96 14.31 14.69
C GLU A 50 3.53 14.17 13.28
N GLU A 51 4.49 13.27 13.06
CA GLU A 51 5.07 13.02 11.73
C GLU A 51 4.06 12.38 10.77
N LEU A 52 3.17 11.55 11.28
CA LEU A 52 2.08 10.96 10.50
C LEU A 52 1.07 12.03 10.14
N GLU A 53 0.65 12.84 11.11
CA GLU A 53 -0.24 13.98 10.86
C GLU A 53 0.37 14.93 9.81
N ALA A 54 1.65 15.25 9.94
CA ALA A 54 2.38 16.06 8.97
C ALA A 54 2.41 15.42 7.59
N THR A 55 2.63 14.10 7.51
CA THR A 55 2.59 13.32 6.26
C THR A 55 1.24 13.47 5.57
N TYR A 56 0.15 13.33 6.32
CA TYR A 56 -1.19 13.43 5.77
C TYR A 56 -1.53 14.85 5.32
N LYS A 57 -1.16 15.89 6.09
CA LYS A 57 -1.33 17.30 5.68
C LYS A 57 -0.56 17.62 4.41
N LEU A 58 0.68 17.14 4.32
CA LEU A 58 1.54 17.26 3.14
C LEU A 58 0.88 16.60 1.91
N VAL A 59 0.43 15.35 2.05
CA VAL A 59 -0.25 14.61 0.97
C VAL A 59 -1.56 15.30 0.56
N GLY A 60 -2.39 15.70 1.51
CA GLY A 60 -3.65 16.40 1.24
C GLY A 60 -3.43 17.72 0.49
N SER A 61 -2.43 18.50 0.92
CA SER A 61 -2.04 19.74 0.25
C SER A 61 -1.48 19.50 -1.15
N PHE A 62 -0.62 18.49 -1.32
CA PHE A 62 -0.08 18.07 -2.61
C PHE A 62 -1.20 17.70 -3.59
N LEU A 63 -2.13 16.83 -3.18
CA LEU A 63 -3.22 16.38 -4.05
C LEU A 63 -4.23 17.49 -4.37
N ALA A 64 -4.42 18.45 -3.47
CA ALA A 64 -5.26 19.62 -3.72
C ALA A 64 -4.61 20.58 -4.74
N ALA A 65 -3.27 20.74 -4.68
CA ALA A 65 -2.51 21.57 -5.60
C ALA A 65 -2.30 20.90 -6.98
N ASN A 66 -2.33 19.57 -7.04
CA ASN A 66 -2.08 18.77 -8.24
C ASN A 66 -3.25 17.80 -8.51
N PRO A 67 -4.43 18.33 -8.91
CA PRO A 67 -5.67 17.55 -9.03
C PRO A 67 -5.59 16.40 -10.04
N GLU A 68 -4.66 16.45 -11.00
CA GLU A 68 -4.38 15.37 -11.95
C GLU A 68 -3.95 14.07 -11.26
N TYR A 69 -3.36 14.15 -10.07
CA TYR A 69 -3.01 12.98 -9.27
C TYR A 69 -4.16 12.47 -8.42
N ASN A 70 -5.21 13.25 -8.18
CA ASN A 70 -6.24 12.95 -7.18
C ASN A 70 -7.18 11.77 -7.54
N LYS A 71 -6.93 11.10 -8.68
CA LYS A 71 -7.65 9.89 -9.06
C LYS A 71 -6.92 8.68 -8.50
N GLU A 72 -7.64 7.81 -7.82
CA GLU A 72 -7.13 6.50 -7.41
C GLU A 72 -5.84 6.50 -6.55
N VAL A 73 -5.63 7.53 -5.72
CA VAL A 73 -4.44 7.64 -4.88
C VAL A 73 -4.43 6.65 -3.72
N ILE A 74 -3.24 6.12 -3.43
CA ILE A 74 -3.00 5.22 -2.30
C ILE A 74 -1.77 5.72 -1.52
N LEU A 75 -1.95 5.95 -0.23
CA LEU A 75 -0.83 6.22 0.68
C LEU A 75 -0.45 4.93 1.41
N SER A 76 0.76 4.45 1.18
CA SER A 76 1.26 3.15 1.65
C SER A 76 2.39 3.34 2.67
N PHE A 77 2.20 2.84 3.89
CA PHE A 77 3.26 2.78 4.90
C PHE A 77 3.92 1.42 4.89
N HIS A 78 5.23 1.39 4.74
CA HIS A 78 6.00 0.16 4.82
C HIS A 78 6.30 -0.17 6.28
N ARG A 79 6.03 -1.42 6.68
CA ARG A 79 6.27 -1.89 8.05
C ARG A 79 6.92 -3.26 8.03
N GLY A 80 7.97 -3.42 8.84
CA GLY A 80 8.71 -4.68 8.96
C GLY A 80 9.74 -4.89 7.85
N LYS A 81 10.37 -6.06 7.83
CA LYS A 81 11.34 -6.43 6.79
C LYS A 81 10.59 -6.94 5.57
N TRP A 82 10.36 -6.06 4.62
CA TRP A 82 9.96 -6.45 3.27
C TRP A 82 11.23 -6.60 2.43
N TYR A 83 11.38 -7.70 1.68
CA TYR A 83 12.46 -7.99 0.72
C TYR A 83 13.74 -7.16 0.90
N GLN A 84 14.72 -7.73 1.61
CA GLN A 84 16.10 -7.21 1.73
C GLN A 84 16.22 -5.68 1.81
N GLN A 85 15.71 -5.04 2.85
CA GLN A 85 16.15 -3.68 3.16
C GLN A 85 16.55 -3.53 4.63
N ASN A 86 17.86 -3.36 4.81
CA ASN A 86 18.54 -2.92 6.03
C ASN A 86 18.32 -1.40 6.30
N THR A 87 17.36 -0.75 5.65
CA THR A 87 17.12 0.68 5.82
C THR A 87 16.11 0.85 6.96
N GLY A 88 16.61 0.84 8.20
CA GLY A 88 15.81 1.04 9.41
C GLY A 88 15.25 2.45 9.54
N HIS A 89 14.68 3.04 8.48
CA HIS A 89 14.07 4.35 8.50
C HIS A 89 12.63 4.28 8.00
N TRP A 90 11.76 4.96 8.73
CA TRP A 90 10.38 5.12 8.34
C TRP A 90 10.29 5.89 7.02
N HIS A 91 9.41 5.43 6.14
CA HIS A 91 9.01 6.16 4.93
C HIS A 91 7.62 5.69 4.50
N ALA A 92 6.95 6.51 3.70
CA ALA A 92 5.68 6.16 3.06
C ALA A 92 5.78 6.37 1.55
N HIS A 93 4.91 5.70 0.79
CA HIS A 93 4.81 5.85 -0.65
C HIS A 93 3.42 6.36 -1.01
N LEU A 94 3.35 7.45 -1.76
CA LEU A 94 2.13 7.98 -2.34
C LEU A 94 2.02 7.47 -3.78
N CYS A 95 1.28 6.38 -3.98
CA CYS A 95 1.01 5.81 -5.30
C CYS A 95 -0.05 6.66 -6.00
N VAL A 96 0.24 7.07 -7.23
CA VAL A 96 -0.56 8.03 -8.01
C VAL A 96 -0.76 7.50 -9.43
N PRO A 97 -1.72 8.07 -10.20
CA PRO A 97 -1.94 7.70 -11.59
C PRO A 97 -0.65 7.71 -12.44
N MET A 98 -0.40 6.61 -13.15
CA MET A 98 0.81 6.44 -13.97
C MET A 98 1.02 7.56 -14.99
N VAL A 99 -0.02 7.93 -15.74
CA VAL A 99 0.09 8.89 -16.86
C VAL A 99 0.57 10.28 -16.41
N PRO A 100 -0.10 10.97 -15.46
CA PRO A 100 0.38 12.27 -15.00
C PRO A 100 1.76 12.17 -14.34
N TYR A 101 2.05 11.08 -13.59
CA TYR A 101 3.35 10.92 -12.94
C TYR A 101 4.47 10.78 -13.97
N MET A 102 4.27 9.93 -14.98
CA MET A 102 5.22 9.73 -16.07
C MET A 102 5.52 11.04 -16.81
N ASN A 103 4.50 11.86 -17.07
CA ASN A 103 4.69 13.15 -17.74
C ASN A 103 5.53 14.12 -16.92
N ALA A 104 5.30 14.20 -15.61
CA ALA A 104 6.10 15.04 -14.72
C ALA A 104 7.54 14.48 -14.57
N ALA A 105 7.65 13.17 -14.34
CA ALA A 105 8.91 12.47 -14.08
C ALA A 105 9.92 12.57 -15.25
N LYS A 106 9.46 12.68 -16.51
CA LYS A 106 10.33 12.91 -17.69
C LYS A 106 11.31 14.08 -17.52
N THR A 107 10.94 15.08 -16.72
CA THR A 107 11.76 16.27 -16.47
C THR A 107 12.55 16.20 -15.15
N GLN A 108 12.21 15.26 -14.27
CA GLN A 108 12.70 15.21 -12.88
C GLN A 108 13.55 13.99 -12.57
N ILE A 109 13.45 12.94 -13.38
CA ILE A 109 14.16 11.68 -13.18
C ILE A 109 15.04 11.41 -14.40
N SER A 110 16.30 11.09 -14.14
CA SER A 110 17.21 10.51 -15.14
C SER A 110 17.34 9.00 -14.90
N PRO A 111 16.83 8.13 -15.80
CA PRO A 111 16.95 6.68 -15.65
C PRO A 111 18.38 6.14 -15.76
N ALA A 112 19.28 6.92 -16.37
CA ALA A 112 20.65 6.52 -16.60
C ALA A 112 21.35 6.30 -15.25
N ASN A 113 21.87 5.09 -15.04
CA ASN A 113 22.66 4.63 -13.88
C ASN A 113 21.94 3.82 -12.80
N ASN A 114 20.68 3.44 -12.97
CA ASN A 114 19.97 2.62 -11.99
C ASN A 114 19.54 1.25 -12.54
N LYS A 115 19.99 0.17 -11.87
CA LYS A 115 19.68 -1.23 -12.21
C LYS A 115 18.18 -1.52 -12.19
N GLU A 116 17.43 -0.90 -11.28
CA GLU A 116 15.97 -1.10 -11.16
C GLU A 116 15.19 -0.55 -12.36
N TRP A 117 15.78 0.41 -13.09
CA TRP A 117 15.21 0.96 -14.33
C TRP A 117 15.53 0.09 -15.56
N ASN A 118 16.20 -1.06 -15.38
CA ASN A 118 16.52 -2.03 -16.44
C ASN A 118 17.21 -1.43 -17.68
N ASN A 119 18.11 -0.47 -17.51
CA ASN A 119 18.76 0.27 -18.61
C ASN A 119 17.79 1.05 -19.53
N ALA A 120 16.62 1.44 -19.02
CA ALA A 120 15.68 2.25 -19.77
C ALA A 120 16.35 3.55 -20.26
N GLN A 121 16.16 3.87 -21.54
CA GLN A 121 16.65 5.12 -22.13
C GLN A 121 15.75 6.31 -21.77
N THR A 122 14.46 6.04 -21.53
CA THR A 122 13.47 7.05 -21.15
C THR A 122 12.68 6.61 -19.91
N VAL A 123 12.11 7.58 -19.19
CA VAL A 123 11.20 7.32 -18.06
C VAL A 123 10.01 6.45 -18.49
N GLU A 124 9.50 6.69 -19.70
CA GLU A 124 8.36 5.97 -20.25
C GLU A 124 8.68 4.49 -20.49
N ASP A 125 9.85 4.19 -21.05
CA ASP A 125 10.28 2.80 -21.26
C ASP A 125 10.41 2.07 -19.92
N GLY A 126 11.02 2.72 -18.92
CA GLY A 126 11.21 2.16 -17.60
C GLY A 126 9.89 1.80 -16.92
N MET A 127 8.94 2.74 -16.92
CA MET A 127 7.62 2.55 -16.30
C MET A 127 6.79 1.49 -17.02
N ARG A 128 6.78 1.49 -18.37
CA ARG A 128 6.06 0.46 -19.15
C ARG A 128 6.67 -0.93 -18.94
N ALA A 129 8.00 -1.03 -18.88
CA ALA A 129 8.69 -2.28 -18.60
C ALA A 129 8.37 -2.79 -17.18
N TRP A 130 8.32 -1.89 -16.20
CA TRP A 130 7.93 -2.21 -14.83
C TRP A 130 6.48 -2.71 -14.74
N ASP A 131 5.53 -2.00 -15.35
CA ASP A 131 4.11 -2.39 -15.36
C ASP A 131 3.94 -3.78 -15.98
N LYS A 132 4.58 -4.01 -17.15
CA LYS A 132 4.59 -5.32 -17.80
C LYS A 132 5.15 -6.42 -16.88
N LYS A 133 6.34 -6.20 -16.29
CA LYS A 133 6.97 -7.17 -15.38
C LYS A 133 6.08 -7.49 -14.18
N LYS A 134 5.39 -6.48 -13.61
CA LYS A 134 4.50 -6.66 -12.47
C LYS A 134 3.22 -7.38 -12.83
N ARG A 135 2.62 -7.11 -13.99
CA ARG A 135 1.50 -7.90 -14.52
C ARG A 135 1.89 -9.36 -14.75
N GLU A 136 3.07 -9.62 -15.31
CA GLU A 136 3.58 -10.99 -15.51
C GLU A 136 3.89 -11.70 -14.18
N GLN A 137 4.43 -10.99 -13.19
CA GLN A 137 4.63 -11.52 -11.84
C GLN A 137 3.29 -11.92 -11.21
N TYR A 138 2.30 -11.03 -11.26
CA TYR A 138 0.97 -11.27 -10.72
C TYR A 138 0.26 -12.43 -11.42
N LYS A 139 0.33 -12.51 -12.76
CA LYS A 139 -0.23 -13.63 -13.53
C LYS A 139 0.42 -14.96 -13.16
N ARG A 140 1.73 -15.00 -12.97
CA ARG A 140 2.44 -16.19 -12.50
C ARG A 140 1.97 -16.59 -11.10
N TYR A 141 1.86 -15.63 -10.19
CA TYR A 141 1.35 -15.88 -8.85
C TYR A 141 -0.08 -16.43 -8.86
N GLN A 142 -0.97 -15.85 -9.67
CA GLN A 142 -2.34 -16.33 -9.86
C GLN A 142 -2.37 -17.78 -10.35
N LEU A 143 -1.58 -18.10 -11.39
CA LEU A 143 -1.45 -19.47 -11.90
C LEU A 143 -0.88 -20.42 -10.85
N ASP A 144 0.13 -20.00 -10.09
CA ASP A 144 0.73 -20.81 -9.03
C ASP A 144 -0.27 -21.12 -7.91
N CYS A 145 -1.08 -20.16 -7.49
CA CYS A 145 -2.15 -20.37 -6.50
C CYS A 145 -3.17 -21.39 -7.00
N VAL A 146 -3.62 -21.24 -8.24
CA VAL A 146 -4.59 -22.15 -8.87
C VAL A 146 -4.00 -23.54 -9.06
N ASN A 147 -2.75 -23.67 -9.51
CA ASN A 147 -2.10 -24.97 -9.70
C ASN A 147 -1.80 -25.66 -8.36
N LYS A 148 -1.36 -24.91 -7.34
CA LYS A 148 -1.12 -25.43 -5.99
C LYS A 148 -2.43 -25.85 -5.31
N LYS A 149 -3.58 -25.23 -5.61
CA LYS A 149 -4.91 -25.73 -5.20
C LYS A 149 -5.13 -27.16 -5.68
N TYR A 150 -4.90 -27.41 -6.96
CA TYR A 150 -5.04 -28.76 -7.53
C TYR A 150 -4.03 -29.77 -6.99
N ALA A 151 -2.88 -29.30 -6.49
CA ALA A 151 -1.84 -30.15 -5.89
C ALA A 151 -2.01 -30.42 -4.37
N ARG A 152 -2.71 -29.56 -3.62
CA ARG A 152 -2.79 -29.61 -2.13
C ARG A 152 -4.07 -30.23 -1.56
N ASN A 153 -4.87 -30.94 -2.37
CA ASN A 153 -6.00 -31.74 -1.88
C ASN A 153 -5.60 -32.89 -0.93
N SER A 154 -4.33 -33.01 -0.54
CA SER A 154 -3.85 -33.87 0.53
C SER A 154 -3.10 -33.06 1.60
N SER A 155 -3.72 -32.95 2.79
CA SER A 155 -3.07 -33.02 4.11
C SER A 155 -2.21 -31.86 4.68
N ALA A 156 -2.36 -30.59 4.31
CA ALA A 156 -1.62 -29.52 5.00
C ALA A 156 -2.52 -28.71 5.95
N GLU A 157 -2.25 -28.83 7.26
CA GLU A 157 -2.75 -27.94 8.31
C GLU A 157 -2.55 -26.48 7.90
N SER A 158 -3.65 -25.73 7.84
CA SER A 158 -3.64 -24.35 7.40
C SER A 158 -3.12 -23.43 8.51
N TYR A 159 -2.08 -22.66 8.22
CA TYR A 159 -1.66 -21.48 8.97
C TYR A 159 -2.70 -20.37 8.85
N SER A 160 -3.87 -20.55 9.43
CA SER A 160 -4.98 -19.62 9.30
C SER A 160 -4.76 -18.41 10.21
N LEU A 161 -4.73 -17.20 9.62
CA LEU A 161 -4.86 -15.95 10.37
C LEU A 161 -6.32 -15.70 10.83
N SER A 162 -7.11 -16.75 11.05
CA SER A 162 -8.47 -16.64 11.58
C SER A 162 -8.53 -15.94 12.94
N ASN A 163 -7.40 -15.90 13.67
CA ASN A 163 -7.25 -15.17 14.92
C ASN A 163 -6.74 -13.73 14.75
N LEU A 164 -6.60 -13.24 13.52
CA LEU A 164 -6.33 -11.82 13.24
C LEU A 164 -7.58 -10.96 13.48
N ASP A 165 -8.32 -11.28 14.54
CA ASP A 165 -9.46 -10.54 15.07
C ASP A 165 -8.95 -9.25 15.73
N ALA A 166 -8.38 -8.39 14.88
CA ALA A 166 -8.19 -7.00 15.15
C ALA A 166 -9.47 -6.31 14.75
N ASN A 167 -10.53 -6.54 15.53
CA ASN A 167 -11.74 -5.74 15.48
C ASN A 167 -11.69 -4.78 16.66
N SER A 168 -11.74 -3.49 16.35
CA SER A 168 -12.04 -2.46 17.34
C SER A 168 -13.49 -2.03 17.15
N ASN A 169 -14.02 -1.22 18.08
CA ASN A 169 -15.35 -0.62 17.89
C ASN A 169 -15.43 0.25 16.61
N GLU A 170 -14.28 0.72 16.11
CA GLU A 170 -14.19 1.62 14.95
C GLU A 170 -13.85 0.89 13.64
N PHE A 171 -13.05 -0.19 13.69
CA PHE A 171 -12.54 -0.84 12.48
C PHE A 171 -12.68 -2.36 12.50
N LYS A 172 -12.91 -2.91 11.32
CA LYS A 172 -12.99 -4.35 11.06
C LYS A 172 -12.11 -4.75 9.89
N LEU A 173 -11.45 -5.89 10.01
CA LEU A 173 -10.74 -6.52 8.90
C LEU A 173 -11.66 -7.48 8.13
N ALA A 174 -11.47 -7.52 6.81
CA ALA A 174 -12.21 -8.45 5.95
C ALA A 174 -11.36 -8.94 4.79
N TRP A 175 -11.52 -10.21 4.42
CA TRP A 175 -10.78 -10.82 3.32
C TRP A 175 -11.37 -10.38 1.98
N MET A 176 -10.57 -9.72 1.14
CA MET A 176 -11.04 -9.27 -0.18
C MET A 176 -11.21 -10.46 -1.11
N SER A 177 -12.29 -10.48 -1.90
CA SER A 177 -12.70 -11.67 -2.65
C SER A 177 -11.78 -12.04 -3.82
N SER A 178 -11.20 -11.04 -4.48
CA SER A 178 -10.54 -11.17 -5.78
C SER A 178 -9.10 -10.66 -5.79
N THR A 179 -8.54 -10.34 -4.63
CA THR A 179 -7.14 -9.85 -4.51
C THR A 179 -6.48 -10.42 -3.26
N PRO A 180 -5.14 -10.57 -3.24
CA PRO A 180 -4.39 -11.05 -2.08
C PRO A 180 -4.21 -9.94 -1.04
N ARG A 181 -5.33 -9.40 -0.54
CA ARG A 181 -5.37 -8.24 0.35
C ARG A 181 -6.42 -8.40 1.44
N ILE A 182 -6.09 -7.91 2.62
CA ILE A 182 -7.05 -7.80 3.74
C ILE A 182 -7.59 -6.37 3.73
N GLY A 183 -8.88 -6.21 3.41
CA GLY A 183 -9.56 -4.93 3.43
C GLY A 183 -9.80 -4.42 4.85
N VAL A 184 -9.83 -3.10 4.99
CA VAL A 184 -10.15 -2.43 6.26
C VAL A 184 -11.47 -1.69 6.10
N ILE A 185 -12.43 -2.01 6.97
CA ILE A 185 -13.76 -1.44 7.03
C ILE A 185 -13.83 -0.52 8.25
N ALA A 186 -14.38 0.68 8.08
CA ALA A 186 -14.69 1.57 9.19
C ALA A 186 -16.19 1.50 9.53
N SER A 187 -16.52 1.37 10.82
CA SER A 187 -17.90 1.39 11.32
C SER A 187 -18.57 2.75 11.11
N ASN A 188 -17.79 3.83 11.23
CA ASN A 188 -18.24 5.20 10.96
C ASN A 188 -17.20 5.95 10.11
N PRO A 189 -17.17 5.71 8.79
CA PRO A 189 -16.12 6.23 7.91
C PRO A 189 -16.08 7.77 7.85
N ASP A 190 -17.21 8.45 8.08
CA ASP A 190 -17.27 9.90 8.02
C ASP A 190 -16.62 10.58 9.25
N ASN A 191 -16.45 9.82 10.34
CA ASN A 191 -15.76 10.24 11.56
C ASN A 191 -14.38 9.58 11.73
N THR A 192 -14.00 8.66 10.86
CA THR A 192 -12.68 8.03 10.88
C THR A 192 -11.59 9.06 10.61
N THR A 193 -10.67 9.14 11.56
CA THR A 193 -9.46 9.96 11.41
C THR A 193 -8.30 9.10 10.91
N LEU A 194 -7.35 9.74 10.24
CA LEU A 194 -6.12 9.06 9.82
C LEU A 194 -5.28 8.57 11.00
N ALA A 195 -5.33 9.26 12.14
CA ALA A 195 -4.64 8.85 13.36
C ALA A 195 -5.25 7.57 13.96
N SER A 196 -6.58 7.50 14.08
CA SER A 196 -7.26 6.29 14.56
C SER A 196 -7.00 5.10 13.65
N LEU A 197 -7.05 5.29 12.33
CA LEU A 197 -6.75 4.23 11.37
C LEU A 197 -5.28 3.78 11.43
N TYR A 198 -4.33 4.70 11.55
CA TYR A 198 -2.92 4.34 11.67
C TYR A 198 -2.65 3.53 12.95
N ASN A 199 -3.23 3.93 14.08
CA ASN A 199 -3.08 3.22 15.34
C ASN A 199 -3.64 1.81 15.23
N PHE A 200 -4.86 1.68 14.69
CA PHE A 200 -5.47 0.39 14.39
C PHE A 200 -4.56 -0.48 13.52
N MET A 201 -4.04 0.05 12.41
CA MET A 201 -3.18 -0.72 11.51
C MET A 201 -1.83 -1.11 12.16
N SER A 202 -1.34 -0.31 13.10
CA SER A 202 -0.16 -0.65 13.91
C SER A 202 -0.44 -1.83 14.84
N GLU A 203 -1.61 -1.87 15.48
CA GLU A 203 -2.05 -3.01 16.29
C GLU A 203 -2.21 -4.27 15.44
N VAL A 204 -2.81 -4.15 14.25
CA VAL A 204 -2.95 -5.27 13.30
C VAL A 204 -1.59 -5.86 12.94
N ARG A 205 -0.59 -5.01 12.65
CA ARG A 205 0.78 -5.45 12.34
C ARG A 205 1.39 -6.23 13.50
N VAL A 206 1.26 -5.73 14.73
CA VAL A 206 1.79 -6.40 15.94
C VAL A 206 1.13 -7.77 16.08
N LYS A 207 -0.21 -7.84 16.01
CA LYS A 207 -0.96 -9.10 16.05
C LYS A 207 -0.53 -10.07 14.95
N ALA A 208 -0.43 -9.60 13.70
CA ALA A 208 0.03 -10.42 12.57
C ALA A 208 1.43 -10.99 12.82
N THR A 209 2.36 -10.15 13.29
CA THR A 209 3.73 -10.59 13.62
C THR A 209 3.72 -11.65 14.71
N THR A 210 2.93 -11.46 15.77
CA THR A 210 2.81 -12.41 16.87
C THR A 210 2.24 -13.75 16.40
N GLU A 211 1.16 -13.74 15.61
CA GLU A 211 0.56 -14.99 15.11
C GLU A 211 1.53 -15.72 14.17
N LEU A 212 2.24 -15.01 13.30
CA LEU A 212 3.20 -15.63 12.39
C LEU A 212 4.40 -16.24 13.11
N ASN A 213 4.91 -15.55 14.14
CA ASN A 213 5.99 -16.08 14.99
C ASN A 213 5.61 -17.39 15.71
N LYS A 214 4.33 -17.63 16.02
CA LYS A 214 3.89 -18.90 16.63
C LYS A 214 4.07 -20.08 15.68
N HIS A 215 3.96 -19.83 14.37
CA HIS A 215 3.96 -20.84 13.34
C HIS A 215 5.33 -21.05 12.70
N ASP A 216 6.11 -19.97 12.58
CA ASP A 216 7.49 -19.98 12.15
C ASP A 216 8.30 -19.02 13.03
N PRO A 217 9.04 -19.52 14.04
CA PRO A 217 9.87 -18.69 14.92
C PRO A 217 11.02 -17.97 14.19
N THR A 218 11.32 -18.34 12.94
CA THR A 218 12.30 -17.63 12.12
C THR A 218 11.72 -16.37 11.49
N PHE A 219 10.40 -16.19 11.57
CA PHE A 219 9.63 -15.08 11.02
C PHE A 219 9.76 -13.79 11.83
N ASN A 220 10.99 -13.37 12.14
CA ASN A 220 11.28 -12.31 13.10
C ASN A 220 10.76 -10.90 12.75
N ASN A 221 10.12 -10.70 11.60
CA ASN A 221 9.49 -9.43 11.22
C ASN A 221 8.50 -9.60 10.07
N PHE A 222 7.20 -9.62 10.36
CA PHE A 222 6.18 -9.53 9.32
C PHE A 222 6.29 -8.19 8.58
N GLY A 223 6.66 -8.29 7.29
CA GLY A 223 6.66 -7.20 6.35
C GLY A 223 5.28 -7.03 5.74
N CYS A 224 4.72 -5.82 5.76
CA CYS A 224 3.49 -5.50 5.03
C CYS A 224 3.46 -4.05 4.58
N HIS A 225 2.61 -3.80 3.59
CA HIS A 225 2.20 -2.46 3.19
C HIS A 225 0.83 -2.17 3.80
N LEU A 226 0.75 -1.10 4.58
CA LEU A 226 -0.51 -0.57 5.08
C LEU A 226 -0.96 0.51 4.10
N CYS A 227 -1.92 0.18 3.25
CA CYS A 227 -2.37 1.02 2.14
C CYS A 227 -3.69 1.71 2.48
N LEU A 228 -3.70 3.03 2.41
CA LEU A 228 -4.85 3.87 2.70
C LEU A 228 -5.38 4.53 1.43
N TYR A 229 -6.70 4.55 1.27
CA TYR A 229 -7.31 5.36 0.24
C TYR A 229 -7.34 6.81 0.73
N VAL A 230 -6.73 7.71 -0.03
CA VAL A 230 -6.66 9.15 0.28
C VAL A 230 -7.18 9.97 -0.89
N SER A 231 -7.64 11.19 -0.60
CA SER A 231 -8.05 12.19 -1.60
C SER A 231 -7.61 13.58 -1.18
N GLY A 232 -7.29 14.44 -2.15
CA GLY A 232 -6.85 15.82 -1.92
C GLY A 232 -7.99 16.76 -1.58
N LYS A 233 -8.07 17.14 -0.31
CA LYS A 233 -8.71 18.38 0.18
C LYS A 233 -7.77 18.98 1.21
N THR A 234 -7.54 20.29 1.14
CA THR A 234 -6.54 21.04 1.91
C THR A 234 -6.65 20.92 3.44
N SER A 235 -7.76 20.37 3.96
CA SER A 235 -8.05 20.24 5.39
C SER A 235 -8.46 18.83 5.83
N ASP A 236 -8.54 17.83 4.95
CA ASP A 236 -9.11 16.54 5.34
C ASP A 236 -8.04 15.62 5.96
N THR A 237 -8.13 15.46 7.28
CA THR A 237 -7.56 14.34 8.04
C THR A 237 -8.41 13.07 7.92
N LYS A 238 -9.28 13.00 6.91
CA LYS A 238 -10.25 11.94 6.66
C LYS A 238 -9.76 11.02 5.55
N VAL A 239 -10.05 9.73 5.71
CA VAL A 239 -9.84 8.72 4.68
C VAL A 239 -10.95 8.78 3.63
N THR A 240 -10.62 8.40 2.39
CA THR A 240 -11.66 8.16 1.38
C THR A 240 -12.09 6.70 1.39
N ARG A 241 -13.23 6.44 0.77
CA ARG A 241 -13.83 5.11 0.68
C ARG A 241 -13.71 4.59 -0.75
N ARG A 242 -13.48 3.28 -0.88
CA ARG A 242 -13.70 2.57 -2.14
C ARG A 242 -14.55 1.34 -1.89
N SER A 243 -15.43 1.04 -2.85
CA SER A 243 -16.21 -0.18 -2.82
C SER A 243 -15.33 -1.38 -3.17
N GLY A 244 -15.46 -2.44 -2.37
CA GLY A 244 -14.80 -3.71 -2.63
C GLY A 244 -15.68 -4.86 -2.16
N GLN A 245 -15.53 -6.00 -2.82
CA GLN A 245 -16.18 -7.24 -2.40
C GLN A 245 -15.30 -7.95 -1.38
N VAL A 246 -15.91 -8.35 -0.27
CA VAL A 246 -15.25 -9.09 0.81
C VAL A 246 -16.04 -10.31 1.21
N PHE A 247 -15.35 -11.29 1.79
CA PHE A 247 -15.98 -12.43 2.44
C PHE A 247 -16.53 -12.03 3.82
N THR A 248 -17.72 -12.52 4.14
CA THR A 248 -18.27 -12.51 5.50
C THR A 248 -17.57 -13.55 6.38
N GLU A 249 -17.82 -13.50 7.69
CA GLU A 249 -17.38 -14.53 8.63
C GLU A 249 -17.91 -15.92 8.29
N THR A 250 -19.09 -15.99 7.66
CA THR A 250 -19.71 -17.23 7.17
C THR A 250 -19.16 -17.68 5.81
N GLY A 251 -18.23 -16.91 5.23
CA GLY A 251 -17.65 -17.17 3.92
C GLY A 251 -18.53 -16.80 2.73
N ALA A 252 -19.65 -16.10 2.94
CA ALA A 252 -20.45 -15.57 1.84
C ALA A 252 -19.79 -14.31 1.25
N LEU A 253 -20.05 -14.03 -0.03
CA LEU A 253 -19.62 -12.78 -0.67
C LEU A 253 -20.58 -11.65 -0.33
N THR A 254 -20.03 -10.48 -0.01
CA THR A 254 -20.78 -9.23 0.08
C THR A 254 -20.80 -8.52 -1.28
N GLU A 255 -21.93 -7.92 -1.65
CA GLU A 255 -22.05 -7.27 -2.96
C GLU A 255 -21.21 -6.00 -3.06
N ASN A 256 -21.14 -5.18 -1.99
CA ASN A 256 -20.30 -3.98 -1.92
C ASN A 256 -20.03 -3.56 -0.47
N THR A 257 -18.76 -3.51 -0.09
CA THR A 257 -18.32 -3.03 1.23
C THR A 257 -17.47 -1.77 1.07
N ASN A 258 -17.72 -0.77 1.93
CA ASN A 258 -16.93 0.45 1.96
C ASN A 258 -15.60 0.21 2.69
N LEU A 259 -14.53 0.16 1.92
CA LEU A 259 -13.16 0.00 2.41
C LEU A 259 -12.48 1.36 2.52
N VAL A 260 -11.76 1.58 3.62
CA VAL A 260 -10.93 2.79 3.83
C VAL A 260 -9.46 2.55 3.49
N GLY A 261 -9.09 1.28 3.29
CA GLY A 261 -7.74 0.86 2.94
C GLY A 261 -7.64 -0.67 2.88
N TYR A 262 -6.40 -1.16 2.82
CA TYR A 262 -6.09 -2.58 2.85
C TYR A 262 -4.68 -2.84 3.36
N ILE A 263 -4.44 -4.07 3.79
CA ILE A 263 -3.13 -4.62 4.09
C ILE A 263 -2.72 -5.47 2.89
N GLN A 264 -1.55 -5.16 2.34
CA GLN A 264 -0.90 -5.98 1.34
C GLN A 264 0.29 -6.71 1.95
N MET A 265 0.29 -8.02 1.79
CA MET A 265 1.29 -8.95 2.31
C MET A 265 1.93 -9.73 1.15
N ASP A 266 2.94 -10.54 1.44
CA ASP A 266 3.65 -11.28 0.41
C ASP A 266 2.66 -12.23 -0.27
N GLU A 267 2.49 -12.02 -1.57
CA GLU A 267 1.55 -12.78 -2.39
C GLU A 267 1.81 -14.28 -2.21
N SER A 268 3.07 -14.72 -2.18
CA SER A 268 3.42 -16.14 -2.07
C SER A 268 2.86 -16.87 -0.83
N GLN A 269 2.48 -16.11 0.20
CA GLN A 269 1.99 -16.63 1.48
C GLN A 269 0.49 -16.38 1.72
N TYR A 270 -0.12 -15.40 1.03
CA TYR A 270 -1.51 -14.99 1.28
C TYR A 270 -2.52 -16.14 1.28
N ALA A 271 -2.46 -17.03 0.27
CA ALA A 271 -3.41 -18.13 0.15
C ALA A 271 -3.32 -19.15 1.30
N GLN A 272 -2.15 -19.28 1.94
CA GLN A 272 -1.96 -20.14 3.10
C GLN A 272 -2.64 -19.56 4.34
N TRP A 273 -2.82 -18.23 4.38
CA TRP A 273 -3.32 -17.48 5.53
C TRP A 273 -4.82 -17.28 5.52
N LEU A 274 -5.46 -17.51 4.36
CA LEU A 274 -6.90 -17.53 4.25
C LEU A 274 -7.51 -18.57 5.20
N PRO A 275 -8.59 -18.20 5.93
CA PRO A 275 -9.41 -19.16 6.63
C PRO A 275 -9.86 -20.28 5.70
N THR A 276 -9.77 -21.52 6.17
CA THR A 276 -10.10 -22.71 5.38
C THR A 276 -11.50 -22.63 4.78
N ALA A 277 -12.46 -22.08 5.52
CA ALA A 277 -13.84 -21.91 5.08
C ALA A 277 -14.00 -21.03 3.82
N ILE A 278 -13.11 -20.06 3.60
CA ILE A 278 -13.24 -19.11 2.47
C ILE A 278 -12.22 -19.35 1.36
N ARG A 279 -11.17 -20.15 1.63
CA ARG A 279 -10.03 -20.34 0.72
C ARG A 279 -10.45 -20.81 -0.67
N GLU A 280 -11.31 -21.81 -0.76
CA GLU A 280 -11.75 -22.36 -2.04
C GLU A 280 -12.55 -21.37 -2.88
N GLN A 281 -13.42 -20.61 -2.21
CA GLN A 281 -14.19 -19.56 -2.87
C GLN A 281 -13.28 -18.41 -3.30
N TRP A 282 -12.35 -17.97 -2.44
CA TRP A 282 -11.36 -16.95 -2.77
C TRP A 282 -10.53 -17.37 -3.97
N LEU A 283 -10.01 -18.61 -4.02
CA LEU A 283 -9.22 -19.09 -5.16
C LEU A 283 -10.02 -19.08 -6.47
N THR A 284 -11.31 -19.39 -6.39
CA THR A 284 -12.21 -19.36 -7.55
C THR A 284 -12.42 -17.93 -8.06
N GLN A 285 -12.69 -16.98 -7.16
CA GLN A 285 -12.83 -15.57 -7.49
C GLN A 285 -11.51 -14.96 -7.99
N PHE A 286 -10.40 -15.29 -7.33
CA PHE A 286 -9.07 -14.83 -7.67
C PHE A 286 -8.64 -15.29 -9.06
N ALA A 287 -8.95 -16.52 -9.45
CA ALA A 287 -8.64 -17.05 -10.79
C ALA A 287 -9.30 -16.27 -11.93
N GLY A 288 -10.51 -15.73 -11.71
CA GLY A 288 -11.24 -14.91 -12.68
C GLY A 288 -10.95 -13.42 -12.60
N SER A 289 -10.13 -12.99 -11.63
CA SER A 289 -9.87 -11.57 -11.42
C SER A 289 -8.86 -11.01 -12.43
N GLU A 290 -9.19 -9.87 -13.03
CA GLU A 290 -8.26 -9.13 -13.90
C GLU A 290 -7.32 -8.21 -13.12
N HIS A 291 -7.43 -8.16 -11.79
CA HIS A 291 -6.99 -7.00 -11.05
C HIS A 291 -5.48 -6.98 -10.77
N PHE A 292 -4.73 -6.33 -11.66
CA PHE A 292 -3.56 -5.55 -11.27
C PHE A 292 -4.04 -4.12 -11.02
N VAL A 293 -3.91 -3.58 -9.80
CA VAL A 293 -4.14 -2.14 -9.59
C VAL A 293 -2.95 -1.43 -10.22
N SER A 294 -3.09 -0.96 -11.46
CA SER A 294 -2.29 0.16 -11.94
C SER A 294 -2.82 1.39 -11.23
N THR A 295 -2.22 1.74 -10.09
CA THR A 295 -2.17 3.16 -9.73
C THR A 295 -1.27 3.81 -10.78
#